data_AF-A0A7L5BSV1-F1
#
_entry.id   AF-A0A7L5BSV1-F1
#
_cell.length_a   1.000
_cell.length_b   1.000
_cell.length_c   1.000
_cell.angle_alpha   90.00
_cell.angle_beta   90.00
_cell.angle_gamma   90.00
#
_symmetry.space_group_name_H-M   'P 1'
#
loop_
_entity.id
_entity.type
_entity.pdbx_description
1 polymer ?
#
loop_
_entity_poly.entity_id
_entity_poly.type
_entity_poly.pdbx_seq_one_letter_code
_entity_poly.pdbx_strand_id
1 'polypeptide(L)'
;MRYRSGLVIMISALAALPAFAAAAERLSADGVALPAMSYAPGGALEARVDAAGDEVISVHAILRPASSNEMWMRDRDGFWSEWNGNRETLAPSAARREGDELVFKIFETPPPGVHAMTITLAYRTSTGLKYGWFQAAERAE
;
A
#
# COMPACT_ATOMS: atom_id res chain seq x y z
N MET A 1 -61.41 9.06 34.61
CA MET A 1 -60.40 8.00 34.43
C MET A 1 -59.24 8.56 33.65
N ARG A 2 -58.04 8.53 34.23
CA ARG A 2 -56.78 9.09 33.68
C ARG A 2 -56.02 7.96 32.97
N TYR A 3 -55.72 8.11 31.68
CA TYR A 3 -54.69 7.30 31.02
C TYR A 3 -53.58 8.24 30.55
N ARG A 4 -52.43 8.15 31.22
CA ARG A 4 -51.17 8.79 30.85
C ARG A 4 -50.42 7.82 29.94
N SER A 5 -50.37 8.08 28.63
CA SER A 5 -49.53 7.33 27.71
C SER A 5 -48.14 7.97 27.68
N GLY A 6 -47.19 7.35 28.39
CA GLY A 6 -45.78 7.73 28.34
C GLY A 6 -45.13 7.17 27.08
N LEU A 7 -44.67 8.06 26.20
CA LEU A 7 -43.82 7.72 25.06
C LEU A 7 -42.37 7.61 25.56
N VAL A 8 -41.83 6.40 25.59
CA VAL A 8 -40.40 6.16 25.85
C VAL A 8 -39.66 6.30 24.52
N ILE A 9 -38.93 7.40 24.34
CA ILE A 9 -38.03 7.59 23.20
C ILE A 9 -36.74 6.84 23.53
N MET A 10 -36.52 5.69 22.88
CA MET A 10 -35.25 4.97 22.95
C MET A 10 -34.28 5.64 21.95
N ILE A 11 -33.29 6.38 22.45
CA ILE A 11 -32.21 6.93 21.64
C ILE A 11 -31.13 5.85 21.54
N SER A 12 -31.03 5.19 20.38
CA SER A 12 -29.91 4.31 20.05
C SER A 12 -28.70 5.18 19.71
N ALA A 13 -27.77 5.32 20.66
CA ALA A 13 -26.47 5.92 20.39
C ALA A 13 -25.63 4.96 19.55
N LEU A 14 -25.53 5.23 18.24
CA LEU A 14 -24.59 4.56 17.35
C LEU A 14 -23.18 5.07 17.68
N ALA A 15 -22.41 4.30 18.45
CA ALA A 15 -21.02 4.63 18.77
C ALA A 15 -20.17 4.49 17.50
N ALA A 16 -19.79 5.62 16.90
CA ALA A 16 -18.76 5.65 15.87
C ALA A 16 -17.41 5.31 16.53
N LEU A 17 -16.90 4.11 16.28
CA LEU A 17 -15.54 3.74 16.66
C LEU A 17 -14.56 4.60 15.83
N PRO A 18 -13.58 5.26 16.44
CA PRO A 18 -12.55 5.97 15.67
C PRO A 18 -11.74 4.94 14.88
N ALA A 19 -11.70 5.11 13.56
CA ALA A 19 -10.78 4.37 12.70
C ALA A 19 -9.36 4.85 13.01
N PHE A 20 -8.59 4.05 13.76
CA PHE A 20 -7.17 4.28 13.90
C PHE A 20 -6.51 4.07 12.54
N ALA A 21 -6.02 5.14 11.93
CA ALA A 21 -5.13 5.01 10.79
C ALA A 21 -3.87 4.27 11.24
N ALA A 22 -3.56 3.13 10.61
CA ALA A 22 -2.30 2.44 10.86
C ALA A 22 -1.14 3.38 10.51
N ALA A 23 -0.17 3.51 11.40
CA ALA A 23 1.03 4.32 11.15
C ALA A 23 1.81 3.75 9.96
N ALA A 24 2.33 4.62 9.10
CA ALA A 24 3.19 4.19 8.01
C ALA A 24 4.47 3.54 8.57
N GLU A 25 4.82 2.36 8.07
CA GLU A 25 6.02 1.66 8.51
C GLU A 25 7.27 2.14 7.77
N ARG A 26 8.41 2.12 8.46
CA ARG A 26 9.67 2.59 7.93
C ARG A 26 10.44 1.46 7.24
N LEU A 27 10.91 1.70 6.02
CA LEU A 27 11.74 0.74 5.28
C LEU A 27 13.17 0.66 5.85
N SER A 28 13.81 -0.49 5.70
CA SER A 28 15.18 -0.74 6.20
C SER A 28 16.10 -1.30 5.11
N ALA A 29 17.41 -1.25 5.35
CA ALA A 29 18.40 -1.82 4.43
C ALA A 29 18.41 -3.36 4.44
N ASP A 30 17.97 -3.98 5.52
CA ASP A 30 17.83 -5.44 5.65
C ASP A 30 16.48 -5.95 5.11
N GLY A 31 15.56 -5.02 4.84
CA GLY A 31 14.19 -5.31 4.48
C GLY A 31 13.26 -5.40 5.68
N VAL A 32 12.00 -5.01 5.48
CA VAL A 32 10.94 -5.13 6.49
C VAL A 32 9.69 -5.77 5.89
N ALA A 33 9.06 -6.66 6.62
CA ALA A 33 7.73 -7.17 6.28
C ALA A 33 6.68 -6.15 6.73
N LEU A 34 5.97 -5.58 5.77
CA LEU A 34 4.91 -4.59 5.97
C LEU A 34 3.55 -5.29 6.15
N PRO A 35 2.55 -4.64 6.77
CA PRO A 35 1.21 -5.21 6.94
C PRO A 35 0.58 -5.57 5.59
N ALA A 36 -0.08 -6.72 5.56
CA ALA A 36 -0.82 -7.14 4.37
C ALA A 36 -1.96 -6.16 4.06
N MET A 37 -2.23 -5.97 2.77
CA MET A 37 -3.26 -5.04 2.29
C MET A 37 -4.31 -5.79 1.48
N SER A 38 -5.52 -5.23 1.43
CA SER A 38 -6.57 -5.68 0.52
C SER A 38 -7.05 -4.52 -0.33
N TYR A 39 -7.45 -4.81 -1.56
CA TYR A 39 -8.01 -3.82 -2.50
C TYR A 39 -9.37 -4.30 -3.02
N ALA A 40 -10.21 -3.36 -3.44
CA ALA A 40 -11.51 -3.68 -4.03
C ALA A 40 -11.33 -4.33 -5.41
N PRO A 41 -12.29 -5.13 -5.89
CA PRO A 41 -12.29 -5.59 -7.27
C PRO A 41 -12.13 -4.45 -8.27
N GLY A 42 -11.10 -4.53 -9.11
CA GLY A 42 -10.74 -3.47 -10.07
C GLY A 42 -10.30 -2.13 -9.45
N GLY A 43 -10.09 -2.08 -8.13
CA GLY A 43 -9.76 -0.88 -7.39
C GLY A 43 -8.25 -0.57 -7.35
N ALA A 44 -7.94 0.67 -6.96
CA ALA A 44 -6.58 1.14 -6.80
C ALA A 44 -5.91 0.58 -5.53
N LEU A 45 -4.58 0.51 -5.56
CA LEU A 45 -3.75 0.20 -4.41
C LEU A 45 -2.66 1.26 -4.24
N GLU A 46 -2.67 1.90 -3.07
CA GLU A 46 -1.59 2.78 -2.60
C GLU A 46 -1.01 2.22 -1.31
N ALA A 47 0.28 2.45 -1.09
CA ALA A 47 0.97 2.08 0.15
C ALA A 47 1.74 3.28 0.69
N ARG A 48 1.74 3.43 2.02
CA ARG A 48 2.41 4.52 2.73
C ARG A 48 3.59 3.98 3.51
N VAL A 49 4.73 4.67 3.45
CA VAL A 49 5.92 4.33 4.23
C VAL A 49 6.48 5.59 4.88
N ASP A 50 6.99 5.44 6.11
CA ASP A 50 7.72 6.51 6.79
C ASP A 50 9.10 6.70 6.13
N ALA A 51 9.40 7.94 5.80
CA ALA A 51 10.68 8.41 5.28
C ALA A 51 11.16 9.68 6.00
N ALA A 52 10.76 9.86 7.27
CA ALA A 52 11.18 10.97 8.12
C ALA A 52 12.71 11.04 8.19
N GLY A 53 13.29 12.19 7.85
CA GLY A 53 14.74 12.42 7.91
C GLY A 53 15.56 11.71 6.83
N ASP A 54 14.94 10.98 5.89
CA ASP A 54 15.64 10.39 4.75
C ASP A 54 15.57 11.33 3.53
N GLU A 55 16.73 11.59 2.93
CA GLU A 55 16.82 12.19 1.59
C GLU A 55 16.58 11.11 0.53
N VAL A 56 15.42 11.18 -0.12
CA VAL A 56 14.96 10.19 -1.08
C VAL A 56 15.36 10.61 -2.49
N ILE A 57 16.22 9.82 -3.13
CA ILE A 57 16.76 10.06 -4.48
C ILE A 57 15.85 9.44 -5.55
N SER A 58 15.38 8.22 -5.31
CA SER A 58 14.47 7.51 -6.22
C SER A 58 13.60 6.54 -5.44
N VAL A 59 12.46 6.18 -6.03
CA VAL A 59 11.51 5.20 -5.49
C VAL A 59 11.27 4.11 -6.52
N HIS A 60 10.95 2.91 -6.05
CA HIS A 60 10.79 1.72 -6.87
C HIS A 60 9.64 0.87 -6.33
N ALA A 61 8.85 0.31 -7.24
CA ALA A 61 7.79 -0.64 -6.90
C ALA A 61 7.96 -1.88 -7.77
N ILE A 62 7.89 -3.04 -7.12
CA ILE A 62 8.00 -4.35 -7.77
C ILE A 62 6.76 -5.15 -7.37
N LEU A 63 6.21 -5.89 -8.31
CA LEU A 63 5.06 -6.75 -8.15
C LEU A 63 5.46 -8.15 -8.56
N ARG A 64 5.15 -9.14 -7.73
CA ARG A 64 5.22 -10.56 -8.08
C ARG A 64 3.83 -11.18 -7.92
N PRO A 65 3.15 -11.57 -9.02
CA PRO A 65 1.85 -12.23 -8.93
C PRO A 65 1.97 -13.52 -8.11
N ALA A 66 1.01 -13.84 -7.25
CA ALA A 66 1.02 -15.09 -6.48
C ALA A 66 0.91 -16.34 -7.37
N SER A 67 0.40 -16.17 -8.59
CA SER A 67 0.23 -17.21 -9.60
C SER A 67 1.49 -17.50 -10.42
N SER A 68 2.55 -16.69 -10.29
CA SER A 68 3.76 -16.82 -11.12
C SER A 68 5.02 -16.51 -10.32
N ASN A 69 6.17 -16.88 -10.87
CA ASN A 69 7.47 -16.47 -10.33
C ASN A 69 8.02 -15.22 -11.04
N GLU A 70 7.26 -14.63 -11.96
CA GLU A 70 7.67 -13.42 -12.66
C GLU A 70 7.65 -12.23 -11.72
N MET A 71 8.68 -11.38 -11.81
CA MET A 71 8.75 -10.13 -11.06
C MET A 71 8.65 -8.99 -12.07
N TRP A 72 7.75 -8.06 -11.82
CA TRP A 72 7.54 -6.90 -12.67
C TRP A 72 7.91 -5.64 -11.91
N MET A 73 8.70 -4.76 -12.52
CA MET A 73 8.99 -3.43 -11.99
C MET A 73 8.07 -2.41 -12.62
N ARG A 74 7.67 -1.42 -11.82
CA ARG A 74 6.85 -0.30 -12.25
C ARG A 74 7.74 0.87 -12.66
N ASP A 75 7.51 1.42 -13.83
CA ASP A 75 8.11 2.70 -14.20
C ASP A 75 7.32 3.90 -13.64
N ARG A 76 7.80 5.11 -13.94
CA ARG A 76 7.17 6.37 -13.52
C ARG A 76 5.81 6.63 -14.15
N ASP A 77 5.55 6.08 -15.33
CA ASP A 77 4.40 6.44 -16.16
C ASP A 77 3.20 5.56 -15.85
N GLY A 78 3.41 4.34 -15.38
CA GLY A 78 2.29 3.41 -15.26
C GLY A 78 2.64 1.96 -15.45
N PHE A 79 3.68 1.72 -16.24
CA PHE A 79 3.82 0.46 -16.93
C PHE A 79 4.61 -0.54 -16.10
N TRP A 80 4.20 -1.78 -16.24
CA TRP A 80 4.87 -2.93 -15.67
C TRP A 80 5.74 -3.56 -16.74
N SER A 81 7.00 -3.82 -16.40
CA SER A 81 7.95 -4.53 -17.25
C SER A 81 8.64 -5.60 -16.43
N GLU A 82 9.04 -6.69 -17.08
CA GLU A 82 9.75 -7.77 -16.41
C GLU A 82 11.07 -7.26 -15.81
N TRP A 83 11.34 -7.66 -14.57
CA TRP A 83 12.55 -7.32 -13.85
C TRP A 83 13.44 -8.55 -13.68
N ASN A 84 14.72 -8.39 -14.00
CA ASN A 84 15.72 -9.46 -13.95
C ASN A 84 16.28 -9.74 -12.55
N GLY A 85 15.72 -9.15 -11.49
CA GLY A 85 16.19 -9.32 -10.10
C GLY A 85 17.43 -8.52 -9.72
N ASN A 86 18.04 -7.77 -10.65
CA ASN A 86 19.19 -6.92 -10.34
C ASN A 86 18.75 -5.55 -9.79
N ARG A 87 19.20 -5.20 -8.59
CA ARG A 87 18.84 -3.92 -7.94
C ARG A 87 19.28 -2.68 -8.72
N GLU A 88 20.34 -2.79 -9.52
CA GLU A 88 20.85 -1.66 -10.33
C GLU A 88 20.05 -1.42 -11.61
N THR A 89 19.16 -2.34 -12.00
CA THR A 89 18.30 -2.20 -13.18
C THR A 89 16.88 -1.77 -12.83
N LEU A 90 16.59 -1.46 -11.56
CA LEU A 90 15.27 -1.04 -11.12
C LEU A 90 14.84 0.25 -11.80
N ALA A 91 13.73 0.19 -12.54
CA ALA A 91 13.09 1.36 -13.08
C ALA A 91 12.64 2.31 -11.95
N PRO A 92 12.89 3.63 -12.06
CA PRO A 92 12.35 4.58 -11.12
C PRO A 92 10.84 4.70 -11.31
N SER A 93 10.10 4.54 -10.22
CA SER A 93 8.65 4.71 -10.12
C SER A 93 8.30 6.13 -9.67
N ALA A 94 7.01 6.39 -9.44
CA ALA A 94 6.49 7.63 -8.89
C ALA A 94 5.91 7.41 -7.48
N ALA A 95 6.22 8.34 -6.58
CA ALA A 95 5.60 8.45 -5.26
C ALA A 95 5.35 9.92 -4.95
N ARG A 96 4.31 10.19 -4.15
CA ARG A 96 4.00 11.52 -3.63
C ARG A 96 4.51 11.63 -2.20
N ARG A 97 5.12 12.77 -1.84
CA ARG A 97 5.54 13.05 -0.46
C ARG A 97 4.36 13.71 0.27
N GLU A 98 4.01 13.18 1.44
CA GLU A 98 3.03 13.77 2.36
C GLU A 98 3.65 13.92 3.75
N GLY A 99 4.21 15.10 4.03
CA GLY A 99 4.99 15.32 5.24
C GLY A 99 6.19 14.38 5.30
N ASP A 100 6.23 13.52 6.31
CA ASP A 100 7.29 12.52 6.50
C ASP A 100 7.06 11.22 5.74
N GLU A 101 5.90 11.04 5.11
CA GLU A 101 5.55 9.82 4.41
C GLU A 101 5.82 9.89 2.90
N LEU A 102 6.19 8.76 2.32
CA LEU A 102 6.09 8.51 0.89
C LEU A 102 4.85 7.68 0.62
N VAL A 103 3.98 8.17 -0.25
CA VAL A 103 2.83 7.41 -0.74
C VAL A 103 3.13 6.87 -2.14
N PHE A 104 3.27 5.56 -2.21
CA PHE A 104 3.51 4.81 -3.42
C PHE A 104 2.18 4.48 -4.07
N LYS A 105 2.01 4.90 -5.33
CA LYS A 105 0.91 4.43 -6.16
C LYS A 105 1.34 3.13 -6.82
N ILE A 106 0.78 2.00 -6.36
CA ILE A 106 1.11 0.68 -6.93
C ILE A 106 0.39 0.55 -8.27
N PHE A 107 -0.94 0.67 -8.27
CA PHE A 107 -1.76 0.65 -9.47
C PHE A 107 -3.10 1.37 -9.27
N GLU A 108 -3.73 1.82 -10.35
CA GLU A 108 -5.14 2.25 -10.37
C GLU A 108 -6.08 1.06 -10.58
N THR A 109 -5.62 0.09 -11.37
CA THR A 109 -6.30 -1.18 -11.64
C THR A 109 -5.23 -2.25 -11.64
N PRO A 110 -5.45 -3.40 -10.99
CA PRO A 110 -4.47 -4.47 -10.96
C PRO A 110 -4.14 -4.93 -12.39
N PRO A 111 -2.91 -5.43 -12.65
CA PRO A 111 -2.61 -6.04 -13.92
C PRO A 111 -3.59 -7.18 -14.26
N PRO A 112 -3.97 -7.37 -15.54
CA PRO A 112 -4.94 -8.39 -15.92
C PRO A 112 -4.58 -9.78 -15.38
N GLY A 113 -5.54 -10.45 -14.75
CA GLY A 113 -5.37 -11.79 -14.17
C GLY A 113 -4.58 -11.87 -12.86
N VAL A 114 -4.19 -10.72 -12.28
CA VAL A 114 -3.48 -10.66 -11.00
C VAL A 114 -4.43 -10.27 -9.88
N HIS A 115 -4.88 -11.27 -9.10
CA HIS A 115 -5.80 -11.08 -7.97
C HIS A 115 -5.10 -11.16 -6.60
N ALA A 116 -3.90 -11.75 -6.55
CA ALA A 116 -3.07 -11.78 -5.36
C ALA A 116 -1.60 -11.63 -5.76
N MET A 117 -0.81 -10.93 -4.95
CA MET A 117 0.57 -10.58 -5.27
C MET A 117 1.40 -10.23 -4.04
N THR A 118 2.71 -10.37 -4.15
CA THR A 118 3.66 -9.73 -3.25
C THR A 118 4.09 -8.40 -3.88
N ILE A 119 3.98 -7.31 -3.12
CA ILE A 119 4.50 -6.00 -3.50
C ILE A 119 5.79 -5.75 -2.73
N THR A 120 6.84 -5.32 -3.42
CA THR A 120 8.06 -4.80 -2.80
C THR A 120 8.17 -3.32 -3.12
N LEU A 121 8.34 -2.52 -2.07
CA LEU A 121 8.62 -1.10 -2.15
C LEU A 121 10.07 -0.86 -1.81
N ALA A 122 10.70 0.06 -2.52
CA ALA A 122 12.03 0.50 -2.18
C ALA A 122 12.21 2.00 -2.46
N TYR A 123 13.10 2.63 -1.71
CA TYR A 123 13.63 3.94 -2.05
C TYR A 123 15.13 3.98 -1.84
N ARG A 124 15.81 4.76 -2.67
CA ARG A 124 17.26 4.97 -2.60
C ARG A 124 17.56 6.26 -1.85
N THR A 125 18.49 6.19 -0.92
CA THR A 125 19.11 7.33 -0.24
C THR A 125 20.58 7.42 -0.66
N SER A 126 21.28 8.45 -0.17
CA SER A 126 22.74 8.57 -0.34
C SER A 126 23.52 7.42 0.29
N THR A 127 22.93 6.70 1.25
CA THR A 127 23.56 5.60 1.99
C THR A 127 23.21 4.21 1.47
N GLY A 128 22.20 4.09 0.59
CA GLY A 128 21.84 2.81 -0.02
C GLY A 128 20.35 2.68 -0.31
N LEU A 129 19.93 1.45 -0.63
CA LEU A 129 18.54 1.11 -0.89
C LEU A 129 17.88 0.63 0.41
N LYS A 130 16.74 1.21 0.77
CA LYS A 130 15.85 0.69 1.82
C LYS A 130 14.63 0.07 1.16
N TYR A 131 14.19 -1.08 1.66
CA TYR A 131 13.07 -1.81 1.07
C TYR A 131 12.19 -2.49 2.11
N GLY A 132 11.00 -2.89 1.67
CA GLY A 132 10.07 -3.72 2.43
C GLY A 132 9.05 -4.35 1.50
N TRP A 133 8.31 -5.34 2.01
CA TRP A 133 7.33 -6.06 1.21
C TRP A 133 6.06 -6.39 1.99
N PHE A 134 4.94 -6.48 1.28
CA PHE A 134 3.67 -6.96 1.81
C PHE A 134 2.96 -7.86 0.81
N GLN A 135 2.03 -8.67 1.32
CA GLN A 135 1.06 -9.38 0.49
C GLN A 135 -0.14 -8.48 0.24
N ALA A 136 -0.63 -8.48 -1.01
CA ALA A 136 -1.86 -7.79 -1.40
C ALA A 136 -2.80 -8.78 -2.10
N ALA A 137 -4.08 -8.75 -1.75
CA ALA A 137 -5.11 -9.57 -2.39
C ALA A 137 -6.39 -8.77 -2.65
N GLU A 138 -7.05 -9.09 -3.76
CA GLU A 138 -8.37 -8.59 -4.09
C GLU A 138 -9.37 -9.14 -3.06
N ARG A 139 -10.24 -8.27 -2.55
CA ARG A 139 -11.31 -8.70 -1.64
C ARG A 139 -12.34 -9.52 -2.41
N ALA A 140 -12.85 -10.58 -1.77
CA ALA A 140 -14.08 -11.21 -2.22
C ALA A 140 -15.25 -10.22 -2.06
N GLU A 141 -16.17 -10.25 -3.02
CA GLU A 141 -17.44 -9.50 -2.97
C GLU A 141 -18.36 -9.98 -1.85
#